data_AF-A0A6P0WW84-F1
#
_entry.id   AF-A0A6P0WW84-F1
#
_cell.length_a   1.000
_cell.length_b   1.000
_cell.length_c   1.000
_cell.angle_alpha   90.00
_cell.angle_beta   90.00
_cell.angle_gamma   90.00
#
_symmetry.space_group_name_H-M   'P 1'
#
loop_
_entity.id
_entity.type
_entity.pdbx_description
1 polymer ?
#
loop_
_entity_poly.entity_id
_entity_poly.type
_entity_poly.pdbx_seq_one_letter_code
_entity_poly.pdbx_strand_id
1 'polypeptide(L)'
;MPNSYHVCLDHNGQNQVITIPKEFALPGKEILLRKEGNRLIIEPIGHSSILSLLSTLPEITDNFPDVDEGLLPLDDIILSGWKIGYIEKGGIA
;
A
#
# COMPACT_ATOMS: atom_id res chain seq x y z
N MET A 1 3.86 -4.71 26.60
CA MET A 1 3.64 -3.44 25.87
C MET A 1 2.59 -2.68 26.65
N PRO A 2 2.81 -1.42 27.06
CA PRO A 2 1.82 -0.66 27.80
C PRO A 2 0.53 -0.54 26.97
N ASN A 3 -0.60 -0.92 27.57
CA ASN A 3 -1.93 -0.92 26.96
C ASN A 3 -2.70 0.39 27.18
N SER A 4 -2.11 1.34 27.90
CA SER A 4 -2.72 2.64 28.22
C SER A 4 -1.65 3.68 28.53
N TYR A 5 -1.85 4.92 28.07
CA TYR A 5 -1.01 6.07 28.40
C TYR A 5 -1.88 7.12 29.08
N HIS A 6 -1.32 7.78 30.10
CA HIS A 6 -1.93 8.98 30.66
C HIS A 6 -1.46 10.18 29.83
N VAL A 7 -2.41 10.89 29.22
CA VAL A 7 -2.14 12.06 28.38
C VAL A 7 -2.98 13.23 28.84
N CYS A 8 -2.44 14.43 28.72
CA CYS A 8 -3.16 15.67 28.98
C CYS A 8 -3.91 16.13 27.73
N LEU A 9 -5.08 16.73 27.93
CA LEU A 9 -5.79 17.42 26.87
C LEU A 9 -5.17 18.80 26.67
N ASP A 10 -5.03 19.18 25.41
CA ASP A 10 -4.67 20.53 25.01
C ASP A 10 -5.91 21.27 24.49
N HIS A 11 -5.80 22.59 24.38
CA HIS A 11 -6.88 23.46 23.95
C HIS A 11 -6.44 24.28 22.73
N ASN A 12 -7.21 24.18 21.64
CA ASN A 12 -7.04 25.02 20.46
C ASN A 12 -8.35 25.81 20.23
N GLY A 13 -8.41 26.99 20.84
CA GLY A 13 -9.63 27.79 20.86
C GLY A 13 -10.76 27.07 21.59
N GLN A 14 -11.86 26.80 20.88
CA GLN A 14 -13.00 26.05 21.43
C GLN A 14 -12.83 24.53 21.32
N ASN A 15 -11.78 24.05 20.65
CA ASN A 15 -11.53 22.63 20.43
C ASN A 15 -10.60 22.05 21.50
N GLN A 16 -10.88 20.83 21.91
CA GLN A 16 -9.93 20.01 22.67
C GLN A 16 -9.07 19.19 21.70
N VAL A 17 -7.78 19.11 21.98
CA VAL A 17 -6.81 18.37 21.17
C VAL A 17 -6.15 17.31 22.04
N ILE A 18 -6.06 16.09 21.52
CA ILE A 18 -5.31 15.01 22.14
C ILE A 18 -4.15 14.64 21.20
N THR A 19 -2.94 14.61 21.74
CA THR A 19 -1.79 14.09 20.99
C THR A 19 -1.79 12.58 21.11
N ILE A 20 -1.91 11.88 19.98
CA ILE A 20 -1.90 10.41 19.93
C ILE A 20 -0.43 9.94 19.89
N PRO A 21 0.06 9.19 20.89
CA PRO A 21 1.41 8.63 20.86
C PRO A 21 1.59 7.68 19.66
N LYS A 22 2.82 7.53 19.18
CA LYS A 22 3.14 6.77 17.95
C LYS A 22 2.67 5.31 18.03
N GLU A 23 2.68 4.74 19.23
CA GLU A 23 2.23 3.37 19.51
C GLU A 23 0.72 3.17 19.30
N PHE A 24 -0.07 4.24 19.33
CA PHE A 24 -1.51 4.25 19.07
C PHE A 24 -1.88 4.90 17.74
N ALA A 25 -0.90 5.18 16.87
CA ALA A 25 -1.15 5.81 15.58
C ALA A 25 -2.13 4.96 14.75
N LEU A 26 -3.24 5.59 14.34
CA LEU A 26 -4.23 4.96 13.47
C LEU A 26 -3.80 5.08 12.00
N PRO A 27 -4.16 4.10 11.15
CA PRO A 27 -3.92 4.18 9.71
C PRO A 27 -4.81 5.24 9.07
N GLY A 28 -4.33 5.85 7.98
CA GLY A 28 -5.09 6.82 7.19
C GLY A 28 -4.96 8.27 7.69
N LYS A 29 -5.78 9.15 7.10
CA LYS A 29 -5.83 10.60 7.44
C LYS A 29 -7.14 11.04 8.06
N GLU A 30 -8.18 10.20 7.96
CA GLU A 30 -9.53 10.50 8.40
C GLU A 30 -9.94 9.52 9.51
N ILE A 31 -10.62 10.04 10.51
CA ILE A 31 -11.09 9.29 11.68
C ILE A 31 -12.54 9.65 11.97
N LEU A 32 -13.29 8.67 12.45
CA LEU A 32 -14.60 8.85 13.04
C LEU A 32 -14.43 8.94 14.55
N LEU A 33 -14.97 10.00 15.14
CA LEU A 33 -15.00 10.21 16.59
C LEU A 33 -16.44 10.01 17.08
N ARG A 34 -16.64 9.07 18.00
CA ARG A 34 -17.95 8.77 18.60
C ARG A 34 -17.85 8.79 20.12
N LYS A 35 -18.91 9.27 20.78
CA LYS A 35 -19.02 9.30 22.24
C LYS A 35 -19.98 8.22 22.72
N GLU A 36 -19.52 7.36 23.62
CA GLU A 36 -20.32 6.33 24.28
C GLU A 36 -20.23 6.51 25.80
N GLY A 37 -21.28 7.09 26.39
CA GLY A 37 -21.28 7.49 27.80
C GLY A 37 -20.12 8.45 28.10
N ASN A 38 -19.16 7.98 28.90
CA ASN A 38 -17.97 8.74 29.31
C ASN A 38 -16.71 8.42 28.49
N ARG A 39 -16.86 7.71 27.36
CA ARG A 39 -15.73 7.29 26.52
C ARG A 39 -15.82 7.97 25.17
N LEU A 40 -14.66 8.36 24.64
CA LEU A 40 -14.48 8.69 23.23
C LEU A 40 -13.88 7.48 22.52
N ILE A 41 -14.53 7.07 21.44
CA ILE A 41 -14.09 6.00 20.55
C ILE A 41 -13.62 6.67 19.27
N ILE A 42 -12.38 6.39 18.89
CA ILE A 42 -11.77 6.90 17.66
C ILE A 42 -11.50 5.70 16.78
N GLU A 43 -12.07 5.69 15.59
CA GLU A 43 -11.87 4.63 14.60
C GLU A 43 -11.44 5.23 13.26
N PRO A 44 -10.49 4.62 12.52
CA PRO A 44 -10.12 5.12 11.21
C PRO A 44 -11.30 4.98 10.26
N ILE A 45 -11.57 6.02 9.47
CA ILE A 45 -12.50 5.89 8.35
C ILE A 45 -11.74 5.09 7.29
N GLY A 46 -12.17 3.85 7.08
CA GLY A 46 -11.58 2.99 6.07
C GLY A 46 -11.67 3.67 4.71
N HIS A 47 -10.54 4.07 4.14
CA HIS A 47 -10.46 4.18 2.69
C HIS A 47 -10.70 2.76 2.17
N SER A 48 -11.66 2.57 1.27
CA SER A 48 -11.82 1.29 0.58
C SER A 48 -10.48 1.00 -0.09
N SER A 49 -9.73 0.05 0.47
CA SER A 49 -8.49 -0.37 -0.16
C SER A 49 -8.85 -0.97 -1.52
N ILE A 50 -7.99 -0.81 -2.52
CA ILE A 50 -8.18 -1.50 -3.81
C ILE A 50 -8.39 -3.00 -3.55
N LEU A 51 -7.70 -3.56 -2.56
CA LEU A 51 -7.89 -4.93 -2.11
C LEU A 51 -9.31 -5.21 -1.58
N SER A 52 -9.87 -4.32 -0.77
CA SER A 52 -11.24 -4.41 -0.28
C SER A 52 -12.24 -4.36 -1.43
N LEU A 53 -12.02 -3.49 -2.42
CA LEU A 53 -12.86 -3.43 -3.62
C LEU A 53 -12.74 -4.69 -4.48
N LEU A 54 -11.53 -5.16 -4.75
CA LEU A 54 -11.27 -6.40 -5.50
C LEU A 54 -11.93 -7.61 -4.83
N SER A 55 -11.95 -7.65 -3.49
CA SER A 55 -12.61 -8.72 -2.72
C SER A 55 -14.13 -8.72 -2.85
N THR A 56 -14.74 -7.61 -3.30
CA THR A 56 -16.19 -7.52 -3.54
C THR A 56 -16.59 -7.88 -4.97
N LEU A 57 -15.63 -8.02 -5.89
CA LEU A 57 -15.93 -8.37 -7.27
C LEU A 57 -16.26 -9.87 -7.37
N PRO A 58 -17.28 -10.25 -8.17
CA PRO A 58 -17.57 -11.65 -8.42
C PRO A 58 -16.43 -12.31 -9.20
N GLU A 59 -16.32 -13.63 -9.08
CA GLU A 59 -15.41 -14.41 -9.92
C GLU A 59 -15.76 -14.21 -11.40
N ILE A 60 -14.75 -13.92 -12.22
CA ILE A 60 -14.90 -13.83 -13.67
C ILE A 60 -14.84 -15.26 -14.21
N THR A 61 -15.98 -15.76 -14.69
CA THR A 61 -16.07 -17.09 -15.32
C THR A 61 -15.81 -17.06 -16.82
N ASP A 62 -15.82 -15.87 -17.42
CA ASP A 62 -15.58 -15.69 -18.84
C ASP A 62 -14.11 -15.98 -19.16
N ASN A 63 -13.88 -16.70 -20.26
CA ASN A 63 -12.54 -16.82 -20.80
C ASN A 63 -12.09 -15.46 -21.31
N PHE A 64 -10.87 -15.07 -20.95
CA PHE A 64 -10.24 -13.89 -21.54
C PHE A 64 -10.07 -14.12 -23.04
N PRO A 65 -10.38 -13.10 -23.87
CA PRO A 65 -10.12 -13.20 -25.30
C PRO A 65 -8.62 -13.35 -25.56
N ASP A 66 -8.27 -13.90 -26.71
CA ASP A 66 -6.89 -13.85 -27.18
C ASP A 66 -6.56 -12.39 -27.54
N VAL A 67 -5.77 -11.75 -26.69
CA VAL A 67 -5.35 -10.36 -26.89
C VAL A 67 -4.30 -10.22 -28.00
N ASP A 68 -3.70 -11.33 -28.40
CA ASP A 68 -2.71 -11.39 -29.46
C ASP A 68 -3.35 -11.66 -30.84
N GLU A 69 -4.68 -11.88 -30.90
CA GLU A 69 -5.40 -12.12 -32.14
C GLU A 69 -5.28 -10.90 -33.09
N GLY A 70 -4.68 -11.14 -34.25
CA GLY A 70 -4.46 -10.10 -35.26
C GLY A 70 -3.29 -9.16 -34.97
N LEU A 71 -2.53 -9.39 -33.90
CA LEU A 71 -1.25 -8.71 -33.72
C LEU A 71 -0.24 -9.17 -34.78
N LEU A 72 0.55 -8.21 -35.24
CA LEU A 72 1.73 -8.53 -36.04
C LEU A 72 2.72 -9.34 -35.19
N PRO A 73 3.54 -10.20 -35.82
CA PRO A 73 4.60 -10.89 -35.10
C PRO A 73 5.49 -9.90 -34.36
N LEU A 74 5.99 -10.30 -33.19
CA LEU A 74 6.97 -9.53 -32.43
C LEU A 74 8.14 -9.15 -33.33
N ASP A 75 8.58 -7.90 -33.23
CA ASP A 75 9.85 -7.49 -33.83
C ASP A 75 10.99 -8.35 -33.27
N ASP A 76 12.03 -8.56 -34.09
CA ASP A 76 13.25 -9.23 -33.63
C ASP A 76 13.81 -8.51 -32.40
N ILE A 77 13.93 -9.24 -31.29
CA ILE A 77 14.56 -8.71 -30.08
C ILE A 77 16.07 -8.61 -30.35
N ILE A 78 16.55 -7.40 -30.66
CA ILE A 78 17.98 -7.11 -30.63
C ILE A 78 18.41 -7.07 -29.17
N LEU A 79 18.77 -8.23 -28.64
CA LEU A 79 19.60 -8.30 -27.43
C LEU A 79 20.94 -7.69 -27.80
N SER A 80 21.05 -6.36 -27.69
CA SER A 80 22.34 -5.69 -27.76
C SER A 80 23.19 -6.30 -26.66
N GLY A 81 24.10 -7.17 -27.08
CA GLY A 81 24.99 -7.87 -26.19
C GLY A 81 25.72 -6.84 -25.37
N TRP A 82 25.35 -6.72 -24.10
CA TRP A 82 26.29 -6.29 -23.10
C TRP A 82 27.45 -7.27 -23.20
N LYS A 83 28.47 -6.84 -23.93
CA LYS A 83 29.73 -7.53 -24.07
C LYS A 83 30.33 -7.55 -22.67
N ILE A 84 29.99 -8.57 -21.89
CA ILE A 84 30.81 -8.98 -20.77
C ILE A 84 32.17 -9.32 -21.37
N GLY A 85 33.09 -8.37 -21.26
CA GLY A 85 34.46 -8.50 -21.74
C GLY A 85 35.08 -9.71 -21.08
N TYR A 86 35.41 -10.72 -21.87
CA TYR A 86 36.34 -11.75 -21.44
C TYR A 86 37.69 -11.07 -21.21
N ILE A 87 38.07 -10.94 -19.94
CA ILE A 87 39.42 -10.62 -19.52
C ILE A 87 40.37 -11.71 -20.02
N GLU A 88 41.40 -11.29 -20.73
CA GLU A 88 42.52 -12.14 -21.15
C GLU A 88 43.13 -12.85 -19.92
N LYS A 89 43.33 -14.16 -20.02
CA LYS A 89 44.41 -14.84 -19.31
C LYS A 89 45.33 -15.46 -20.36
N GLY A 90 46.56 -15.00 -20.32
CA GLY A 90 47.58 -15.25 -21.33
C GLY A 90 48.01 -16.71 -21.45
N GLY A 91 48.63 -16.96 -22.60
CA GLY A 91 49.86 -17.71 -22.79
C GLY A 91 49.93 -19.14 -22.25
N ILE A 92 49.95 -20.09 -23.19
CA ILE A 92 51.01 -21.08 -23.48
C ILE A 92 50.50 -21.86 -24.72
N ALA A 93 51.25 -22.18 -25.78
CA ALA A 93 52.69 -22.23 -26.03
C ALA A 93 52.98 -21.85 -27.50
#